data_AF-A0A9X6WHY4-F1
#
_entry.id   AF-A0A9X6WHY4-F1
#
_cell.length_a   1.000
_cell.length_b   1.000
_cell.length_c   1.000
_cell.angle_alpha   90.00
_cell.angle_beta   90.00
_cell.angle_gamma   90.00
#
_symmetry.space_group_name_H-M   'P 1'
#
loop_
_entity.id
_entity.type
_entity.pdbx_description
1 polymer ?
#
loop_
_entity_poly.entity_id
_entity_poly.type
_entity_poly.pdbx_seq_one_letter_code
_entity_poly.pdbx_strand_id
1 'polypeptide(L)'
;MIKDLIQQYQKLEERIPTLPLDVYTLSEGIYIKLSIDKSIEEQKQDVLDSILVINQKREAIRNPNLVDSYKKLDACSSILNNDSNKVIDIPARVIWSANPFTLFMKIESFNELKQLPTYKSTLMDEHLIIHTNQFLNRLDSPSITEKMISMFPFVKKNDAKLVIARETFPELMSYIDSDERESLYQRTKEFYSQNITKIREFFRELPEDIVKHVKPKSAYIKLFLDVPMEYYEKEYDLYIYPRIFSKNQFNMMADGELKGIPAIDFTVNDNKPYQFHLSKEQKVTNLVSVQEAIAQKDVYKWLESQGKMRPIFIKEEDSSSTKIVKLDKNGTIDFYENIPFSTSNTIKGFKFENHLASFNVDPYPVIVDKQQLLKAISKYLFNGFLHENFLDSEPNTKPNVFTTVMKDEFMMNKKALFDFLETGTTITIRPVAQKMVFQLIREKIRMAEGFKLAGVRNAYNFGMSLLLYLNIEGVKELSYLFKESYQNVKEKVKEEHENPSIENDKEFYILAGQLAYYLMYQSKAKHRSIGMFEEIVNVNNGANIKTKLRELLKHYSHAISINNFKLLKATNILLDYEIEGRMSNIDSEALLYGITSENLFLEKKSKEENDSEDRKTEDDEQ
;
A
#
# COMPACT_ATOMS: atom_id res chain seq x y z
N MET A 1 15.77 0.66 13.13
CA MET A 1 15.01 0.92 11.89
C MET A 1 15.75 1.87 10.97
N ILE A 2 15.65 3.20 11.11
CA ILE A 2 16.23 4.15 10.13
C ILE A 2 17.74 3.95 9.94
N LYS A 3 18.50 3.79 11.03
CA LYS A 3 19.93 3.47 10.95
C LYS A 3 20.21 2.17 10.17
N ASP A 4 19.38 1.14 10.38
CA ASP A 4 19.49 -0.13 9.67
C ASP A 4 19.14 -0.01 8.18
N LEU A 5 18.30 0.95 7.79
CA LEU A 5 17.98 1.26 6.39
C LEU A 5 19.08 2.09 5.74
N ILE A 6 19.64 3.08 6.47
CA ILE A 6 20.79 3.87 6.02
C ILE A 6 21.96 2.95 5.70
N GLN A 7 22.30 2.00 6.59
CA GLN A 7 23.40 1.07 6.34
C GLN A 7 23.19 0.23 5.07
N GLN A 8 21.96 -0.19 4.78
CA GLN A 8 21.66 -0.97 3.56
C GLN A 8 21.72 -0.10 2.32
N TYR A 9 21.20 1.13 2.40
CA TYR A 9 21.26 2.08 1.31
C TYR A 9 22.70 2.45 0.96
N GLN A 10 23.55 2.71 1.96
CA GLN A 10 24.97 3.01 1.77
C GLN A 10 25.71 1.86 1.07
N LYS A 11 25.47 0.61 1.48
CA LYS A 11 26.02 -0.57 0.78
C LYS A 11 25.56 -0.65 -0.69
N LEU A 12 24.31 -0.30 -0.96
CA LEU A 12 23.76 -0.27 -2.31
C LEU A 12 24.37 0.86 -3.15
N GLU A 13 24.54 2.04 -2.55
CA GLU A 13 25.18 3.21 -3.16
C GLU A 13 26.66 2.97 -3.46
N GLU A 14 27.41 2.30 -2.58
CA GLU A 14 28.80 1.90 -2.83
C GLU A 14 28.93 1.02 -4.09
N ARG A 15 27.92 0.19 -4.38
CA ARG A 15 27.88 -0.68 -5.57
C ARG A 15 27.35 0.04 -6.81
N ILE A 16 26.42 0.97 -6.60
CA ILE A 16 25.76 1.74 -7.64
C ILE A 16 25.90 3.22 -7.27
N PRO A 17 27.07 3.85 -7.52
CA PRO A 17 27.29 5.25 -7.15
C PRO A 17 26.33 6.23 -7.84
N THR A 18 25.70 5.81 -8.95
CA THR A 18 24.69 6.59 -9.67
C THR A 18 23.30 6.52 -9.04
N LEU A 19 23.08 5.62 -8.05
CA LEU A 19 21.77 5.35 -7.45
C LEU A 19 21.01 6.62 -7.01
N PRO A 20 21.62 7.61 -6.31
CA PRO A 20 20.91 8.82 -5.92
C PRO A 20 20.32 9.61 -7.10
N LEU A 21 21.00 9.61 -8.25
CA LEU A 21 20.55 10.27 -9.47
C LEU A 21 19.61 9.38 -10.31
N ASP A 22 19.80 8.07 -10.28
CA ASP A 22 18.95 7.13 -10.99
C ASP A 22 17.52 7.15 -10.45
N VAL A 23 17.37 7.25 -9.12
CA VAL A 23 16.06 7.35 -8.45
C VAL A 23 15.43 8.74 -8.53
N TYR A 24 16.21 9.78 -8.86
CA TYR A 24 15.72 11.15 -8.94
C TYR A 24 14.87 11.34 -10.19
N THR A 25 13.64 11.82 -9.99
CA THR A 25 12.70 12.11 -11.08
C THR A 25 12.45 13.61 -11.18
N LEU A 26 12.63 14.15 -12.39
CA LEU A 26 12.34 15.55 -12.69
C LEU A 26 10.85 15.83 -12.46
N SER A 27 10.53 16.93 -11.79
CA SER A 27 9.14 17.34 -11.61
C SER A 27 8.52 17.85 -12.92
N GLU A 28 7.19 17.90 -12.99
CA GLU A 28 6.46 18.53 -14.09
C GLU A 28 6.92 19.98 -14.23
N GLY A 29 7.24 20.38 -15.46
CA GLY A 29 7.75 21.72 -15.72
C GLY A 29 8.46 21.88 -17.06
N ILE A 30 8.85 23.13 -17.29
CA ILE A 30 9.62 23.60 -18.43
C ILE A 30 11.03 23.92 -17.93
N TYR A 31 12.04 23.23 -18.46
CA TYR A 31 13.43 23.32 -18.05
C TYR A 31 14.21 24.10 -19.10
N ILE A 32 14.88 25.17 -18.68
CA ILE A 32 15.51 26.17 -19.54
C ILE A 32 16.92 26.41 -19.02
N LYS A 33 17.91 26.37 -19.90
CA LYS A 33 19.31 26.69 -19.57
C LYS A 33 19.75 27.93 -20.36
N LEU A 34 20.33 28.92 -19.68
CA LEU A 34 20.85 30.15 -20.28
C LEU A 34 22.34 30.28 -20.03
N SER A 35 23.08 30.74 -21.04
CA SER A 35 24.46 31.20 -20.86
C SER A 35 24.48 32.55 -20.16
N ILE A 36 25.33 32.67 -19.15
CA ILE A 36 25.58 33.92 -18.42
C ILE A 36 26.40 34.93 -19.25
N ASP A 37 27.06 34.47 -20.31
CA ASP A 37 27.95 35.27 -21.18
C ASP A 37 27.26 35.92 -22.38
N LYS A 38 26.03 35.51 -22.67
CA LYS A 38 25.28 35.96 -23.83
C LYS A 38 24.07 36.77 -23.40
N SER A 39 23.69 37.75 -24.20
CA SER A 39 22.39 38.41 -24.04
C SER A 39 21.24 37.42 -24.27
N ILE A 40 20.04 37.73 -23.77
CA ILE A 40 18.85 36.88 -23.99
C ILE A 40 18.53 36.78 -25.48
N GLU A 41 18.69 37.88 -26.23
CA GLU A 41 18.39 37.94 -27.66
C GLU A 41 19.34 37.07 -28.49
N GLU A 42 20.64 37.06 -28.18
CA GLU A 42 21.65 36.27 -28.90
C GLU A 42 21.44 34.76 -28.75
N GLN A 43 20.89 34.32 -27.61
CA GLN A 43 20.70 32.89 -27.32
C GLN A 43 19.25 32.41 -27.43
N LYS A 44 18.30 33.31 -27.76
CA LYS A 44 16.85 33.02 -27.72
C LYS A 44 16.47 31.76 -28.50
N GLN A 45 16.95 31.62 -29.74
CA GLN A 45 16.59 30.51 -30.61
C GLN A 45 17.20 29.19 -30.13
N ASP A 46 18.49 29.17 -29.82
CA ASP A 46 19.19 28.00 -29.29
C ASP A 46 18.52 27.47 -28.01
N VAL A 47 18.05 28.40 -27.15
CA VAL A 47 17.34 28.06 -25.92
C VAL A 47 15.98 27.44 -26.22
N LEU A 48 15.18 28.02 -27.14
CA LEU A 48 13.88 27.44 -27.55
C LEU A 48 14.03 26.02 -28.11
N ASP A 49 15.09 25.78 -28.86
CA ASP A 49 15.37 24.47 -29.46
C ASP A 49 15.83 23.43 -28.41
N SER A 50 16.38 23.88 -27.28
CA SER A 50 16.89 23.04 -26.18
C SER A 50 15.97 22.95 -24.95
N ILE A 51 14.76 23.51 -24.98
CA ILE A 51 13.81 23.40 -23.86
C ILE A 51 13.42 21.94 -23.61
N LEU A 52 13.59 21.47 -22.37
CA LEU A 52 13.06 20.19 -21.90
C LEU A 52 11.68 20.39 -21.27
N VAL A 53 10.71 19.57 -21.64
CA VAL A 53 9.35 19.61 -21.08
C VAL A 53 9.01 18.28 -20.42
N ILE A 54 8.72 18.30 -19.12
CA ILE A 54 8.25 17.16 -18.35
C ILE A 54 6.76 17.34 -18.04
N ASN A 55 5.93 16.36 -18.40
CA ASN A 55 4.49 16.40 -18.14
C ASN A 55 4.12 15.93 -16.71
N GLN A 56 2.83 15.93 -16.35
CA GLN A 56 2.35 15.39 -15.07
C GLN A 56 2.73 13.93 -14.81
N LYS A 57 2.83 13.11 -15.86
CA LYS A 57 3.16 11.69 -15.76
C LYS A 57 4.67 11.47 -15.58
N ARG A 58 5.47 12.55 -15.44
CA ARG A 58 6.94 12.52 -15.35
C ARG A 58 7.62 12.05 -16.64
N GLU A 59 6.94 12.21 -17.78
CA GLU A 59 7.48 11.85 -19.09
C GLU A 59 8.05 13.10 -19.77
N ALA A 60 9.21 12.94 -20.42
CA ALA A 60 9.81 13.99 -21.25
C ALA A 60 9.15 14.02 -22.63
N ILE A 61 8.37 15.07 -22.90
CA ILE A 61 7.60 15.24 -24.14
C ILE A 61 8.39 16.04 -25.19
N ARG A 62 9.41 16.79 -24.75
CA ARG A 62 10.32 17.56 -25.61
C ARG A 62 11.75 17.36 -25.12
N ASN A 63 12.68 17.12 -26.05
CA ASN A 63 14.11 16.95 -25.78
C ASN A 63 14.44 15.91 -24.67
N PRO A 64 13.95 14.66 -24.79
CA PRO A 64 14.17 13.61 -23.77
C PRO A 64 15.64 13.26 -23.54
N ASN A 65 16.50 13.50 -24.52
CA ASN A 65 17.96 13.35 -24.41
C ASN A 65 18.60 14.30 -23.37
N LEU A 66 17.90 15.35 -22.95
CA LEU A 66 18.40 16.30 -21.96
C LEU A 66 18.06 15.92 -20.51
N VAL A 67 17.23 14.90 -20.29
CA VAL A 67 16.75 14.52 -18.95
C VAL A 67 17.91 14.31 -17.97
N ASP A 68 18.90 13.51 -18.35
CA ASP A 68 20.02 13.18 -17.47
C ASP A 68 20.88 14.40 -17.15
N SER A 69 21.04 15.33 -18.10
CA SER A 69 21.77 16.58 -17.88
C SER A 69 21.09 17.50 -16.86
N TYR A 70 19.75 17.48 -16.79
CA TYR A 70 18.99 18.29 -15.84
C TYR A 70 18.79 17.61 -14.48
N LYS A 71 18.85 16.28 -14.38
CA LYS A 71 18.64 15.57 -13.10
C LYS A 71 19.54 16.10 -11.99
N LYS A 72 20.84 16.19 -12.25
CA LYS A 72 21.82 16.63 -11.26
C LYS A 72 21.67 18.13 -10.92
N LEU A 73 21.47 18.97 -11.94
CA LEU A 73 21.22 20.40 -11.76
C LEU A 73 19.96 20.66 -10.91
N ASP A 74 18.87 19.96 -11.21
CA ASP A 74 17.59 20.09 -10.48
C ASP A 74 17.72 19.57 -9.05
N ALA A 75 18.42 18.46 -8.83
CA ALA A 75 18.68 17.92 -7.50
C ALA A 75 19.46 18.91 -6.60
N CYS A 76 20.48 19.57 -7.15
CA CYS A 76 21.28 20.60 -6.46
C CYS A 76 20.61 21.98 -6.40
N SER A 77 19.41 22.12 -6.93
CA SER A 77 18.68 23.40 -6.95
C SER A 77 17.30 23.30 -6.28
N SER A 78 16.83 22.09 -6.00
CA SER A 78 15.54 21.83 -5.36
C SER A 78 15.57 22.14 -3.86
N ILE A 79 14.54 22.82 -3.37
CA ILE A 79 14.37 23.04 -1.93
C ILE A 79 14.11 21.72 -1.18
N LEU A 80 14.55 21.67 0.08
CA LEU A 80 14.36 20.47 0.93
C LEU A 80 12.86 20.16 1.10
N ASN A 81 12.49 18.92 0.78
CA ASN A 81 11.14 18.34 0.93
C ASN A 81 10.02 19.06 0.19
N ASN A 82 10.34 19.93 -0.79
CA ASN A 82 9.36 20.83 -1.40
C ASN A 82 8.56 21.65 -0.35
N ASP A 83 9.17 21.94 0.81
CA ASP A 83 8.53 22.67 1.89
C ASP A 83 8.66 24.18 1.66
N SER A 84 7.51 24.86 1.54
CA SER A 84 7.45 26.33 1.38
C SER A 84 8.13 27.11 2.51
N ASN A 85 8.34 26.52 3.69
CA ASN A 85 9.07 27.13 4.79
C ASN A 85 10.60 26.99 4.64
N LYS A 86 11.07 26.18 3.69
CA LYS A 86 12.49 25.96 3.37
C LYS A 86 12.94 26.76 2.14
N VAL A 87 12.03 27.51 1.51
CA VAL A 87 12.32 28.47 0.44
C VAL A 87 13.24 29.59 0.97
N ILE A 88 14.14 30.09 0.13
CA ILE A 88 15.02 31.22 0.47
C ILE A 88 14.25 32.54 0.44
N ASP A 89 13.37 32.71 -0.53
CA ASP A 89 12.53 33.89 -0.78
C ASP A 89 11.31 34.03 0.15
N ILE A 90 11.51 34.01 1.47
CA ILE A 90 10.43 34.19 2.48
C ILE A 90 10.23 35.70 2.78
N PRO A 91 9.01 36.25 2.93
CA PRO A 91 7.72 35.56 2.94
C PRO A 91 7.05 35.44 1.56
N ALA A 92 7.67 35.97 0.50
CA ALA A 92 7.06 36.06 -0.82
C ALA A 92 6.76 34.69 -1.46
N ARG A 93 7.66 33.72 -1.30
CA ARG A 93 7.56 32.33 -1.79
C ARG A 93 7.32 32.25 -3.31
N VAL A 94 7.96 33.16 -4.06
CA VAL A 94 7.88 33.23 -5.52
C VAL A 94 8.96 32.35 -6.16
N ILE A 95 10.18 32.42 -5.64
CA ILE A 95 11.33 31.63 -6.14
C ILE A 95 11.48 30.35 -5.30
N TRP A 96 11.38 29.19 -5.94
CA TRP A 96 11.37 27.85 -5.33
C TRP A 96 12.69 27.09 -5.50
N SER A 97 13.74 27.76 -5.95
CA SER A 97 15.09 27.21 -6.03
C SER A 97 15.90 27.51 -4.77
N ALA A 98 16.95 26.72 -4.57
CA ALA A 98 17.91 26.80 -3.46
C ALA A 98 19.26 27.39 -3.87
N ASN A 99 19.49 27.60 -5.17
CA ASN A 99 20.80 27.86 -5.75
C ASN A 99 20.81 29.22 -6.49
N PRO A 100 21.83 30.08 -6.33
CA PRO A 100 21.90 31.40 -6.97
C PRO A 100 21.86 31.31 -8.50
N PHE A 101 22.31 30.20 -9.10
CA PHE A 101 22.34 30.00 -10.55
C PHE A 101 20.99 29.52 -11.12
N THR A 102 19.91 29.57 -10.33
CA THR A 102 18.61 29.04 -10.75
C THR A 102 17.43 29.87 -10.28
N LEU A 103 16.38 29.90 -11.09
CA LEU A 103 15.07 30.44 -10.73
C LEU A 103 13.98 29.41 -11.03
N PHE A 104 13.38 28.85 -9.99
CA PHE A 104 12.21 27.97 -10.13
C PHE A 104 10.95 28.76 -9.78
N MET A 105 10.04 28.94 -10.73
CA MET A 105 8.83 29.72 -10.52
C MET A 105 7.63 28.96 -11.06
N LYS A 106 6.47 29.12 -10.42
CA LYS A 106 5.26 28.45 -10.90
C LYS A 106 4.75 29.11 -12.18
N ILE A 107 4.28 28.30 -13.12
CA ILE A 107 3.73 28.80 -14.40
C ILE A 107 2.54 29.74 -14.17
N GLU A 108 1.69 29.45 -13.18
CA GLU A 108 0.55 30.30 -12.80
C GLU A 108 0.95 31.74 -12.38
N SER A 109 2.22 32.00 -12.05
CA SER A 109 2.69 33.36 -11.78
C SER A 109 2.74 34.23 -13.04
N PHE A 110 2.66 33.64 -14.24
CA PHE A 110 2.73 34.28 -15.54
C PHE A 110 1.37 34.17 -16.28
N ASN A 111 0.34 34.87 -15.81
CA ASN A 111 -1.04 34.82 -16.34
C ASN A 111 -1.21 35.24 -17.81
N GLU A 112 -0.19 35.82 -18.42
CA GLU A 112 -0.19 36.27 -19.82
C GLU A 112 0.09 35.11 -20.81
N LEU A 113 0.39 33.90 -20.30
CA LEU A 113 0.50 32.68 -21.09
C LEU A 113 -0.87 32.29 -21.67
N LYS A 114 -0.95 32.07 -22.99
CA LYS A 114 -2.19 31.73 -23.70
C LYS A 114 -2.86 30.48 -23.06
N GLN A 115 -4.20 30.55 -22.88
CA GLN A 115 -5.07 29.51 -22.29
C GLN A 115 -5.05 29.31 -20.75
N LEU A 116 -4.46 30.21 -19.95
CA LEU A 116 -4.64 30.16 -18.50
C LEU A 116 -5.98 30.78 -18.06
N PRO A 117 -6.74 30.17 -17.13
CA PRO A 117 -7.81 30.88 -16.42
C PRO A 117 -7.23 32.15 -15.79
N THR A 118 -7.97 33.25 -15.77
CA THR A 118 -7.55 34.51 -15.15
C THR A 118 -7.28 34.29 -13.65
N TYR A 119 -6.01 34.10 -13.26
CA TYR A 119 -5.63 34.03 -11.84
C TYR A 119 -5.36 35.42 -11.27
N LYS A 120 -5.52 35.57 -9.95
CA LYS A 120 -5.63 36.86 -9.26
C LYS A 120 -4.34 37.71 -9.18
N SER A 121 -3.18 37.23 -9.61
CA SER A 121 -1.94 38.02 -9.56
C SER A 121 -0.96 37.62 -10.66
N THR A 122 -0.73 38.51 -11.64
CA THR A 122 0.40 38.41 -12.55
C THR A 122 1.64 38.90 -11.83
N LEU A 123 2.74 38.15 -11.89
CA LEU A 123 4.01 38.64 -11.40
C LEU A 123 4.48 39.77 -12.33
N MET A 124 4.41 41.01 -11.85
CA MET A 124 4.88 42.19 -12.58
C MET A 124 6.41 42.25 -12.59
N ASP A 125 6.99 42.96 -13.55
CA ASP A 125 8.46 43.14 -13.65
C ASP A 125 9.05 43.66 -12.33
N GLU A 126 8.43 44.69 -11.74
CA GLU A 126 8.86 45.28 -10.47
C GLU A 126 8.91 44.24 -9.34
N HIS A 127 7.88 43.39 -9.24
CA HIS A 127 7.84 42.34 -8.22
C HIS A 127 8.91 41.27 -8.48
N LEU A 128 9.08 40.83 -9.72
CA LEU A 128 10.11 39.83 -10.06
C LEU A 128 11.52 40.36 -9.79
N ILE A 129 11.80 41.63 -10.10
CA ILE A 129 13.06 42.30 -9.76
C ILE A 129 13.28 42.30 -8.25
N ILE A 130 12.26 42.71 -7.47
CA ILE A 130 12.33 42.75 -6.00
C ILE A 130 12.61 41.36 -5.43
N HIS A 131 11.84 40.34 -5.83
CA HIS A 131 12.01 38.98 -5.33
C HIS A 131 13.34 38.36 -5.73
N THR A 132 13.79 38.58 -6.97
CA THR A 132 15.11 38.10 -7.43
C THR A 132 16.25 38.74 -6.64
N ASN A 133 16.20 40.06 -6.43
CA ASN A 133 17.20 40.76 -5.62
C ASN A 133 17.19 40.32 -4.16
N GLN A 134 16.01 40.13 -3.56
CA GLN A 134 15.89 39.62 -2.19
C GLN A 134 16.39 38.19 -2.05
N PHE A 135 16.09 37.34 -3.03
CA PHE A 135 16.58 35.96 -3.11
C PHE A 135 18.10 35.93 -3.17
N LEU A 136 18.70 36.67 -4.10
CA LEU A 136 20.15 36.75 -4.26
C LEU A 136 20.81 37.32 -3.01
N ASN A 137 20.32 38.45 -2.47
CA ASN A 137 20.90 39.05 -1.26
C ASN A 137 20.92 38.09 -0.05
N ARG A 138 20.08 37.06 0.00
CA ARG A 138 20.11 36.03 1.06
C ARG A 138 21.10 34.89 0.81
N LEU A 139 21.69 34.86 -0.38
CA LEU A 139 22.71 33.94 -0.85
C LEU A 139 24.09 34.62 -0.98
N ASP A 140 24.20 35.89 -0.58
CA ASP A 140 25.51 36.54 -0.47
C ASP A 140 26.34 35.94 0.67
N SER A 141 27.66 36.15 0.61
CA SER A 141 28.62 35.57 1.55
C SER A 141 28.30 35.92 3.03
N PRO A 142 27.95 37.18 3.38
CA PRO A 142 27.51 37.51 4.73
C PRO A 142 26.26 36.76 5.18
N SER A 143 25.20 36.71 4.36
CA SER A 143 23.94 36.06 4.73
C SER A 143 24.10 34.55 4.89
N ILE A 144 24.88 33.90 4.01
CA ILE A 144 25.17 32.47 4.15
C ILE A 144 26.00 32.22 5.41
N THR A 145 27.01 33.04 5.69
CA THR A 145 27.80 32.94 6.92
C THR A 145 26.90 32.99 8.15
N GLU A 146 25.95 33.93 8.21
CA GLU A 146 24.95 34.02 9.28
C GLU A 146 24.12 32.72 9.41
N LYS A 147 23.71 32.12 8.28
CA LYS A 147 22.99 30.84 8.28
C LYS A 147 23.85 29.68 8.78
N MET A 148 25.11 29.59 8.36
CA MET A 148 26.03 28.56 8.82
C MET A 148 26.26 28.65 10.33
N ILE A 149 26.56 29.85 10.85
CA ILE A 149 26.77 30.01 12.30
C ILE A 149 25.48 29.80 13.11
N SER A 150 24.29 29.99 12.51
CA SER A 150 23.01 29.71 13.18
C SER A 150 22.83 28.25 13.60
N MET A 151 23.60 27.33 13.01
CA MET A 151 23.60 25.91 13.36
C MET A 151 24.16 25.63 14.75
N PHE A 152 24.86 26.60 15.37
CA PHE A 152 25.53 26.48 16.66
C PHE A 152 24.85 27.36 17.74
N PRO A 153 23.58 27.10 18.10
CA PRO A 153 22.81 27.97 19.01
C PRO A 153 23.33 27.96 20.46
N PHE A 154 24.07 26.92 20.85
CA PHE A 154 24.61 26.71 22.20
C PHE A 154 25.81 27.63 22.50
N VAL A 155 26.33 28.32 21.49
CA VAL A 155 27.38 29.34 21.62
C VAL A 155 26.73 30.72 21.59
N LYS A 156 27.04 31.58 22.56
CA LYS A 156 26.37 32.89 22.67
C LYS A 156 26.91 33.94 21.68
N LYS A 157 28.22 34.02 21.49
CA LYS A 157 28.88 35.05 20.68
C LYS A 157 29.03 34.60 19.22
N ASN A 158 28.70 35.46 18.27
CA ASN A 158 28.80 35.14 16.84
C ASN A 158 30.24 34.87 16.39
N ASP A 159 31.23 35.63 16.87
CA ASP A 159 32.64 35.37 16.52
C ASP A 159 33.10 33.97 16.94
N ALA A 160 32.65 33.51 18.11
CA ALA A 160 32.94 32.15 18.58
C ALA A 160 32.22 31.08 17.74
N LYS A 161 30.97 31.35 17.31
CA LYS A 161 30.28 30.45 16.37
C LYS A 161 30.99 30.37 15.03
N LEU A 162 31.55 31.48 14.55
CA LEU A 162 32.29 31.52 13.29
C LEU A 162 33.56 30.67 13.36
N VAL A 163 34.30 30.74 14.47
CA VAL A 163 35.45 29.85 14.71
C VAL A 163 35.02 28.38 14.66
N ILE A 164 33.96 28.02 15.37
CA ILE A 164 33.46 26.63 15.40
C ILE A 164 32.94 26.18 14.03
N ALA A 165 32.28 27.07 13.28
CA ALA A 165 31.83 26.76 11.92
C ALA A 165 33.01 26.48 10.99
N ARG A 166 34.11 27.24 11.11
CA ARG A 166 35.35 27.02 10.35
C ARG A 166 36.05 25.72 10.72
N GLU A 167 36.00 25.33 11.99
CA GLU A 167 36.53 24.04 12.46
C GLU A 167 35.66 22.87 12.00
N THR A 168 34.34 23.04 12.01
CA THR A 168 33.38 21.97 11.69
C THR A 168 33.23 21.76 10.17
N PHE A 169 33.28 22.83 9.39
CA PHE A 169 33.07 22.82 7.94
C PHE A 169 34.16 23.63 7.20
N PRO A 170 35.44 23.25 7.30
CA PRO A 170 36.56 24.06 6.81
C PRO A 170 36.47 24.34 5.30
N GLU A 171 36.11 23.34 4.50
CA GLU A 171 36.02 23.47 3.03
C GLU A 171 34.91 24.43 2.60
N LEU A 172 33.71 24.31 3.19
CA LEU A 172 32.58 25.20 2.89
C LEU A 172 32.85 26.63 3.34
N MET A 173 33.41 26.82 4.53
CA MET A 173 33.75 28.15 5.03
C MET A 173 34.84 28.80 4.19
N SER A 174 35.85 28.04 3.75
CA SER A 174 36.87 28.54 2.82
C SER A 174 36.27 28.91 1.46
N TYR A 175 35.27 28.18 0.98
CA TYR A 175 34.59 28.50 -0.27
C TYR A 175 33.72 29.76 -0.15
N ILE A 176 33.01 29.95 0.97
CA ILE A 176 32.26 31.20 1.25
C ILE A 176 33.18 32.42 1.20
N ASP A 177 34.38 32.29 1.79
CA ASP A 177 35.37 33.37 1.89
C ASP A 177 36.21 33.54 0.59
N SER A 178 35.96 32.74 -0.46
CA SER A 178 36.78 32.73 -1.68
C SER A 178 36.44 33.83 -2.68
N ASP A 179 37.47 34.46 -3.26
CA ASP A 179 37.32 35.44 -4.35
C ASP A 179 36.65 34.83 -5.60
N GLU A 180 36.86 33.53 -5.83
CA GLU A 180 36.25 32.77 -6.92
C GLU A 180 34.72 32.73 -6.80
N ARG A 181 34.21 32.39 -5.60
CA ARG A 181 32.77 32.41 -5.32
C ARG A 181 32.21 33.81 -5.46
N GLU A 182 32.88 34.80 -4.86
CA GLU A 182 32.41 36.18 -4.87
C GLU A 182 32.33 36.72 -6.31
N SER A 183 33.35 36.47 -7.13
CA SER A 183 33.35 36.86 -8.55
C SER A 183 32.19 36.24 -9.33
N LEU A 184 31.98 34.93 -9.19
CA LEU A 184 30.89 34.22 -9.88
C LEU A 184 29.51 34.67 -9.40
N TYR A 185 29.36 34.92 -8.09
CA TYR A 185 28.13 35.42 -7.49
C TYR A 185 27.80 36.84 -7.98
N GLN A 186 28.78 37.75 -8.03
CA GLN A 186 28.55 39.10 -8.55
C GLN A 186 28.17 39.08 -10.03
N ARG A 187 28.85 38.28 -10.85
CA ARG A 187 28.50 38.09 -12.25
C ARG A 187 27.08 37.54 -12.43
N THR A 188 26.66 36.62 -11.57
CA THR A 188 25.29 36.09 -11.53
C THR A 188 24.27 37.18 -11.17
N LYS A 189 24.58 37.99 -10.16
CA LYS A 189 23.73 39.10 -9.73
C LYS A 189 23.59 40.18 -10.81
N GLU A 190 24.67 40.52 -11.48
CA GLU A 190 24.69 41.45 -12.62
C GLU A 190 23.85 40.91 -13.77
N PHE A 191 24.03 39.63 -14.14
CA PHE A 191 23.25 38.98 -15.19
C PHE A 191 21.76 39.09 -14.94
N TYR A 192 21.28 38.72 -13.75
CA TYR A 192 19.85 38.84 -13.43
C TYR A 192 19.40 40.30 -13.41
N SER A 193 20.17 41.21 -12.80
CA SER A 193 19.81 42.62 -12.73
C SER A 193 19.61 43.26 -14.11
N GLN A 194 20.42 42.85 -15.09
CA GLN A 194 20.34 43.36 -16.46
C GLN A 194 19.27 42.66 -17.32
N ASN A 195 18.95 41.39 -17.03
CA ASN A 195 18.15 40.56 -17.93
C ASN A 195 16.79 40.10 -17.37
N ILE A 196 16.45 40.36 -16.11
CA ILE A 196 15.25 39.76 -15.48
C ILE A 196 13.93 40.13 -16.19
N THR A 197 13.78 41.36 -16.68
CA THR A 197 12.62 41.78 -17.48
C THR A 197 12.55 41.03 -18.81
N LYS A 198 13.70 40.87 -19.48
CA LYS A 198 13.81 40.10 -20.73
C LYS A 198 13.53 38.61 -20.50
N ILE A 199 13.97 38.06 -19.37
CA ILE A 199 13.69 36.67 -18.97
C ILE A 199 12.18 36.49 -18.76
N ARG A 200 11.50 37.44 -18.10
CA ARG A 200 10.04 37.40 -17.95
C ARG A 200 9.32 37.49 -19.29
N GLU A 201 9.76 38.40 -20.17
CA GLU A 201 9.22 38.51 -21.52
C GLU A 201 9.41 37.22 -22.31
N PHE A 202 10.60 36.61 -22.24
CA PHE A 202 10.89 35.32 -22.85
C PHE A 202 9.95 34.22 -22.34
N PHE A 203 9.70 34.15 -21.02
CA PHE A 203 8.74 33.19 -20.46
C PHE A 203 7.32 33.42 -20.97
N ARG A 204 6.89 34.69 -21.10
CA ARG A 204 5.58 35.03 -21.67
C ARG A 204 5.44 34.62 -23.13
N GLU A 205 6.52 34.72 -23.90
CA GLU A 205 6.55 34.39 -25.33
C GLU A 205 6.77 32.90 -25.62
N LEU A 206 6.79 32.05 -24.59
CA LEU A 206 6.95 30.62 -24.79
C LEU A 206 5.86 30.07 -25.75
N PRO A 207 6.26 29.29 -26.78
CA PRO A 207 5.33 28.73 -27.74
C PRO A 207 4.21 27.91 -27.11
N GLU A 208 3.01 27.99 -27.69
CA GLU A 208 1.81 27.30 -27.20
C GLU A 208 1.98 25.77 -27.21
N ASP A 209 2.74 25.24 -28.16
CA ASP A 209 3.08 23.81 -28.24
C ASP A 209 3.97 23.34 -27.09
N ILE A 210 4.68 24.23 -26.39
CA ILE A 210 5.45 23.91 -25.17
C ILE A 210 4.53 23.94 -23.95
N VAL A 211 3.76 25.02 -23.80
CA VAL A 211 2.96 25.29 -22.59
C VAL A 211 1.78 24.31 -22.44
N LYS A 212 1.18 23.85 -23.55
CA LYS A 212 0.03 22.93 -23.52
C LYS A 212 0.31 21.57 -22.85
N HIS A 213 1.58 21.19 -22.69
CA HIS A 213 1.99 19.89 -22.15
C HIS A 213 2.16 19.88 -20.62
N VAL A 214 1.97 21.02 -19.95
CA VAL A 214 2.14 21.18 -18.50
C VAL A 214 0.88 21.75 -17.85
N LYS A 215 0.58 21.35 -16.62
CA LYS A 215 -0.53 21.89 -15.83
C LYS A 215 -0.13 23.24 -15.21
N PRO A 216 -0.83 24.34 -15.54
CA PRO A 216 -0.42 25.66 -15.11
C PRO A 216 -0.37 25.86 -13.59
N LYS A 217 -1.31 25.25 -12.84
CA LYS A 217 -1.41 25.37 -11.38
C LYS A 217 -0.29 24.64 -10.62
N SER A 218 0.32 23.62 -11.21
CA SER A 218 1.26 22.73 -10.52
C SER A 218 2.66 22.71 -11.11
N ALA A 219 2.82 23.13 -12.37
CA ALA A 219 4.08 23.07 -13.08
C ALA A 219 4.96 24.30 -12.81
N TYR A 220 6.26 24.08 -12.93
CA TYR A 220 7.29 25.11 -12.77
C TYR A 220 7.93 25.47 -14.12
N ILE A 221 8.31 26.72 -14.29
CA ILE A 221 9.40 27.13 -15.18
C ILE A 221 10.68 27.08 -14.34
N LYS A 222 11.65 26.28 -14.76
CA LYS A 222 12.92 26.08 -14.08
C LYS A 222 14.05 26.59 -14.95
N LEU A 223 14.58 27.75 -14.58
CA LEU A 223 15.72 28.37 -15.24
C LEU A 223 17.02 27.95 -14.54
N PHE A 224 18.02 27.62 -15.34
CA PHE A 224 19.40 27.29 -14.94
C PHE A 224 20.39 28.17 -15.71
N LEU A 225 21.42 28.67 -15.05
CA LEU A 225 22.55 29.32 -15.72
C LEU A 225 23.61 28.27 -16.10
N ASP A 226 24.31 28.50 -17.20
CA ASP A 226 25.39 27.63 -17.66
C ASP A 226 26.66 27.86 -16.82
N VAL A 227 26.67 27.24 -15.65
CA VAL A 227 27.74 27.28 -14.66
C VAL A 227 28.21 25.84 -14.41
N PRO A 228 29.52 25.59 -14.19
CA PRO A 228 30.03 24.27 -13.88
C PRO A 228 29.32 23.60 -12.69
N MET A 229 29.11 22.29 -12.79
CA MET A 229 28.35 21.50 -11.81
C MET A 229 28.93 21.57 -10.39
N GLU A 230 30.25 21.75 -10.23
CA GLU A 230 30.89 21.85 -8.93
C GLU A 230 30.37 23.01 -8.08
N TYR A 231 30.05 24.16 -8.70
CA TYR A 231 29.48 25.29 -7.97
C TYR A 231 28.03 25.04 -7.60
N TYR A 232 27.30 24.29 -8.43
CA TYR A 232 25.95 23.85 -8.09
C TYR A 232 25.94 22.99 -6.83
N GLU A 233 26.89 22.05 -6.71
CA GLU A 233 27.05 21.19 -5.53
C GLU A 233 27.44 22.00 -4.29
N LYS A 234 28.48 22.83 -4.39
CA LYS A 234 28.95 23.67 -3.27
C LYS A 234 27.86 24.63 -2.76
N GLU A 235 27.14 25.32 -3.64
CA GLU A 235 26.03 26.20 -3.24
C GLU A 235 24.85 25.40 -2.63
N TYR A 236 24.60 24.18 -3.11
CA TYR A 236 23.58 23.33 -2.52
C TYR A 236 23.94 22.89 -1.10
N ASP A 237 25.21 22.59 -0.84
CA ASP A 237 25.69 22.24 0.50
C ASP A 237 25.50 23.41 1.49
N LEU A 238 25.83 24.63 1.06
CA LEU A 238 25.57 25.87 1.80
C LEU A 238 24.08 26.08 2.09
N TYR A 239 23.19 25.63 1.20
CA TYR A 239 21.76 25.65 1.43
C TYR A 239 21.30 24.56 2.41
N ILE A 240 21.72 23.32 2.19
CA ILE A 240 21.13 22.13 2.79
C ILE A 240 21.62 21.92 4.23
N TYR A 241 22.90 22.18 4.53
CA TYR A 241 23.49 21.96 5.86
C TYR A 241 22.73 22.70 6.98
N PRO A 242 22.47 24.02 6.87
CA PRO A 242 21.73 24.75 7.90
C PRO A 242 20.23 24.43 7.93
N ARG A 243 19.73 23.60 7.01
CA ARG A 243 18.29 23.29 6.83
C ARG A 243 17.93 21.82 7.00
N ILE A 244 18.90 20.91 7.00
CA ILE A 244 18.70 19.46 7.14
C ILE A 244 18.24 19.07 8.54
N PHE A 245 18.43 19.97 9.51
CA PHE A 245 17.80 19.86 10.82
C PHE A 245 16.44 20.57 10.86
N SER A 246 15.50 20.01 11.63
CA SER A 246 14.14 20.52 11.72
C SER A 246 14.10 21.90 12.38
N LYS A 247 14.83 22.08 13.49
CA LYS A 247 15.05 23.37 14.17
C LYS A 247 16.45 23.44 14.75
N ASN A 248 17.22 24.45 14.33
CA ASN A 248 18.61 24.61 14.79
C ASN A 248 18.74 24.86 16.29
N GLN A 249 17.71 25.39 16.97
CA GLN A 249 17.74 25.66 18.42
C GLN A 249 18.02 24.44 19.30
N PHE A 250 17.83 23.23 18.77
CA PHE A 250 18.08 21.98 19.47
C PHE A 250 19.41 21.31 19.12
N ASN A 251 20.21 21.93 18.24
CA ASN A 251 21.50 21.39 17.86
C ASN A 251 22.49 21.45 19.02
N MET A 252 23.47 20.54 19.02
CA MET A 252 24.55 20.48 20.02
C MET A 252 25.82 19.84 19.43
N MET A 253 26.96 20.06 20.08
CA MET A 253 28.15 19.23 19.84
C MET A 253 28.07 17.97 20.69
N ALA A 254 28.22 16.81 20.07
CA ALA A 254 28.33 15.52 20.74
C ALA A 254 29.31 14.63 19.97
N ASP A 255 30.22 14.00 20.69
CA ASP A 255 31.28 13.13 20.11
C ASP A 255 32.15 13.85 19.06
N GLY A 256 32.35 15.16 19.20
CA GLY A 256 33.11 15.98 18.26
C GLY A 256 32.35 16.39 16.99
N GLU A 257 31.08 16.00 16.85
CA GLU A 257 30.24 16.33 15.69
C GLU A 257 29.06 17.23 16.06
N LEU A 258 28.65 18.06 15.11
CA LEU A 258 27.40 18.79 15.20
C LEU A 258 26.23 17.83 14.97
N LYS A 259 25.38 17.67 15.98
CA LYS A 259 24.17 16.85 15.91
C LYS A 259 22.91 17.67 16.11
N GLY A 260 21.86 17.30 15.38
CA GLY A 260 20.57 17.99 15.38
C GLY A 260 19.43 17.03 15.09
N ILE A 261 18.20 17.53 15.24
CA ILE A 261 16.99 16.75 14.94
C ILE A 261 16.83 16.68 13.42
N PRO A 262 16.76 15.52 12.78
CA PRO A 262 16.63 15.44 11.32
C PRO A 262 15.31 16.09 10.86
N ALA A 263 15.33 16.76 9.71
CA ALA A 263 14.14 17.38 9.12
C ALA A 263 13.18 16.37 8.47
N ILE A 264 13.63 15.12 8.29
CA ILE A 264 12.84 14.02 7.71
C ILE A 264 12.30 13.17 8.85
N ASP A 265 11.02 12.79 8.75
CA ASP A 265 10.34 11.79 9.61
C ASP A 265 10.20 12.16 11.10
N PHE A 266 10.90 13.18 11.58
CA PHE A 266 10.85 13.62 12.97
C PHE A 266 10.61 15.13 13.06
N THR A 267 9.55 15.54 13.76
CA THR A 267 9.24 16.96 13.95
C THR A 267 8.87 17.22 15.40
N VAL A 268 9.51 18.26 15.97
CA VAL A 268 9.21 18.76 17.30
C VAL A 268 8.42 20.07 17.22
N ASN A 269 7.31 20.11 17.94
CA ASN A 269 6.45 21.27 18.05
C ASN A 269 6.53 21.81 19.48
N ASP A 270 6.95 23.08 19.61
CA ASP A 270 7.16 23.72 20.91
C ASP A 270 5.85 23.84 21.70
N ASN A 271 4.69 23.80 21.02
CA ASN A 271 3.36 23.79 21.62
C ASN A 271 2.93 22.40 22.13
N LYS A 272 3.73 21.35 21.91
CA LYS A 272 3.44 19.98 22.33
C LYS A 272 4.42 19.54 23.42
N PRO A 273 4.19 19.89 24.71
CA PRO A 273 5.15 19.68 25.80
C PRO A 273 5.55 18.20 25.99
N TYR A 274 4.67 17.25 25.65
CA TYR A 274 4.95 15.81 25.74
C TYR A 274 5.98 15.29 24.73
N GLN A 275 6.39 16.10 23.75
CA GLN A 275 7.49 15.75 22.84
C GLN A 275 8.87 16.03 23.45
N PHE A 276 8.93 16.66 24.63
CA PHE A 276 10.17 17.04 25.28
C PHE A 276 10.39 16.26 26.58
N HIS A 277 11.64 15.86 26.83
CA HIS A 277 12.09 15.38 28.13
C HIS A 277 12.41 16.56 29.04
N LEU A 278 11.37 17.17 29.63
CA LEU A 278 11.49 18.39 30.44
C LEU A 278 12.39 18.24 31.68
N SER A 279 12.58 17.01 32.17
CA SER A 279 13.45 16.70 33.31
C SER A 279 14.90 16.38 32.93
N LYS A 280 15.24 16.33 31.64
CA LYS A 280 16.60 16.08 31.15
C LYS A 280 17.23 17.37 30.65
N GLU A 281 18.55 17.46 30.77
CA GLU A 281 19.35 18.53 30.16
C GLU A 281 19.19 18.53 28.63
N GLN A 282 19.28 17.34 28.03
CA GLN A 282 18.89 17.11 26.64
C GLN A 282 17.38 16.85 26.54
N LYS A 283 16.65 17.88 26.10
CA LYS A 283 15.17 17.86 26.02
C LYS A 283 14.62 17.05 24.84
N VAL A 284 15.44 16.73 23.84
CA VAL A 284 15.02 16.08 22.59
C VAL A 284 15.84 14.83 22.29
N THR A 285 15.23 13.84 21.62
CA THR A 285 15.88 12.59 21.22
C THR A 285 16.16 12.56 19.73
N ASN A 286 16.81 11.48 19.27
CA ASN A 286 17.10 11.22 17.86
C ASN A 286 17.94 12.31 17.19
N LEU A 287 18.98 12.78 17.90
CA LEU A 287 19.97 13.67 17.33
C LEU A 287 20.92 12.88 16.43
N VAL A 288 21.11 13.37 15.23
CA VAL A 288 21.96 12.76 14.19
C VAL A 288 22.92 13.81 13.65
N SER A 289 24.06 13.37 13.12
CA SER A 289 25.01 14.26 12.45
C SER A 289 24.40 14.83 11.16
N VAL A 290 25.03 15.86 10.59
CA VAL A 290 24.63 16.40 9.27
C VAL A 290 24.63 15.31 8.20
N GLN A 291 25.67 14.47 8.19
CA GLN A 291 25.81 13.38 7.22
C GLN A 291 24.75 12.29 7.42
N GLU A 292 24.47 11.89 8.66
CA GLU A 292 23.38 10.95 8.97
C GLU A 292 22.01 11.51 8.53
N ALA A 293 21.77 12.82 8.69
CA ALA A 293 20.52 13.46 8.27
C ALA A 293 20.37 13.54 6.73
N ILE A 294 21.48 13.75 6.00
CA ILE A 294 21.51 13.69 4.54
C ILE A 294 21.25 12.25 4.07
N ALA A 295 21.94 11.27 4.64
CA ALA A 295 21.71 9.86 4.32
C ALA A 295 20.26 9.44 4.59
N GLN A 296 19.64 9.94 5.68
CA GLN A 296 18.23 9.71 5.94
C GLN A 296 17.35 10.30 4.82
N LYS A 297 17.59 11.54 4.37
CA LYS A 297 16.87 12.16 3.25
C LYS A 297 16.98 11.30 1.98
N ASP A 298 18.16 10.76 1.69
CA ASP A 298 18.39 9.98 0.47
C ASP A 298 17.76 8.57 0.54
N VAL A 299 17.79 7.92 1.70
CA VAL A 299 17.01 6.69 1.97
C VAL A 299 15.52 6.90 1.70
N TYR A 300 14.95 8.01 2.21
CA TYR A 300 13.53 8.30 2.01
C TYR A 300 13.19 8.50 0.53
N LYS A 301 14.02 9.24 -0.21
CA LYS A 301 13.85 9.38 -1.68
C LYS A 301 13.93 8.03 -2.40
N TRP A 302 14.87 7.18 -2.01
CA TRP A 302 14.99 5.83 -2.56
C TRP A 302 13.74 5.00 -2.25
N LEU A 303 13.27 4.96 -1.01
CA LEU A 303 12.04 4.25 -0.65
C LEU A 303 10.81 4.76 -1.42
N GLU A 304 10.68 6.08 -1.59
CA GLU A 304 9.60 6.68 -2.39
C GLU A 304 9.64 6.22 -3.85
N SER A 305 10.84 6.07 -4.42
CA SER A 305 11.02 5.53 -5.78
C SER A 305 10.56 4.08 -5.91
N GLN A 306 10.59 3.30 -4.82
CA GLN A 306 10.07 1.94 -4.77
C GLN A 306 8.54 1.89 -4.61
N GLY A 307 7.88 3.03 -4.40
CA GLY A 307 6.43 3.18 -4.36
C GLY A 307 5.85 3.32 -2.96
N LYS A 308 4.69 3.99 -2.86
CA LYS A 308 3.95 4.24 -1.62
C LYS A 308 2.78 3.26 -1.46
N MET A 309 2.26 3.14 -0.23
CA MET A 309 1.09 2.33 0.14
C MET A 309 1.22 0.84 -0.20
N ARG A 310 2.46 0.33 -0.32
CA ARG A 310 2.75 -1.07 -0.60
C ARG A 310 4.01 -1.54 0.13
N PRO A 311 4.11 -2.82 0.52
CA PRO A 311 5.34 -3.37 1.09
C PRO A 311 6.52 -3.28 0.11
N ILE A 312 7.65 -2.84 0.61
CA ILE A 312 8.96 -2.79 -0.03
C ILE A 312 9.83 -3.82 0.68
N PHE A 313 10.33 -4.80 -0.06
CA PHE A 313 11.17 -5.87 0.47
C PHE A 313 12.64 -5.56 0.18
N ILE A 314 13.40 -5.34 1.24
CA ILE A 314 14.82 -5.02 1.19
C ILE A 314 15.57 -6.22 1.75
N LYS A 315 16.14 -7.03 0.84
CA LYS A 315 16.96 -8.17 1.24
C LYS A 315 18.32 -7.69 1.74
N GLU A 316 18.73 -8.15 2.91
CA GLU A 316 20.10 -7.93 3.36
C GLU A 316 21.07 -8.83 2.59
N GLU A 317 22.22 -8.30 2.21
CA GLU A 317 23.16 -9.03 1.37
C GLU A 317 23.97 -10.08 2.15
N ASP A 318 24.37 -9.75 3.38
CA ASP A 318 25.22 -10.59 4.22
C ASP A 318 24.43 -11.53 5.13
N SER A 319 23.10 -11.54 5.01
CA SER A 319 22.24 -12.37 5.83
C SER A 319 21.09 -12.95 5.02
N SER A 320 20.43 -13.96 5.57
CA SER A 320 19.16 -14.40 5.00
C SER A 320 18.04 -13.40 5.26
N SER A 321 18.26 -12.33 6.04
CA SER A 321 17.19 -11.47 6.53
C SER A 321 16.58 -10.59 5.44
N THR A 322 15.31 -10.21 5.64
CA THR A 322 14.59 -9.28 4.78
C THR A 322 13.92 -8.22 5.65
N LYS A 323 14.17 -6.96 5.33
CA LYS A 323 13.44 -5.83 5.90
C LYS A 323 12.22 -5.54 5.03
N ILE A 324 11.08 -5.36 5.67
CA ILE A 324 9.82 -5.02 5.02
C ILE A 324 9.45 -3.63 5.49
N VAL A 325 9.40 -2.69 4.55
CA VAL A 325 9.06 -1.28 4.81
C VAL A 325 7.80 -0.95 4.03
N LYS A 326 6.90 -0.15 4.59
CA LYS A 326 5.79 0.45 3.84
C LYS A 326 5.80 1.95 4.10
N LEU A 327 5.53 2.71 3.05
CA LEU A 327 5.32 4.15 3.15
C LEU A 327 3.83 4.45 3.10
N ASP A 328 3.38 5.43 3.88
CA ASP A 328 2.05 5.99 3.79
C ASP A 328 1.89 6.88 2.53
N LYS A 329 0.71 7.46 2.34
CA LYS A 329 0.42 8.38 1.23
C LYS A 329 1.33 9.63 1.20
N ASN A 330 1.87 10.02 2.35
CA ASN A 330 2.73 11.18 2.49
C ASN A 330 4.21 10.84 2.27
N GLY A 331 4.59 9.56 2.26
CA GLY A 331 5.97 9.10 2.14
C GLY A 331 6.65 8.82 3.49
N THR A 332 5.89 8.77 4.58
CA THR A 332 6.36 8.42 5.92
C THR A 332 6.33 6.91 6.12
N ILE A 333 7.32 6.34 6.80
CA ILE A 333 7.30 4.90 7.14
C ILE A 333 6.24 4.66 8.22
N ASP A 334 5.20 3.90 7.89
CA ASP A 334 4.10 3.53 8.80
C ASP A 334 4.06 2.02 9.10
N PHE A 335 4.95 1.24 8.47
CA PHE A 335 5.19 -0.16 8.80
C PHE A 335 6.65 -0.54 8.59
N TYR A 336 7.21 -1.27 9.57
CA TYR A 336 8.55 -1.84 9.51
C TYR A 336 8.60 -3.19 10.21
N GLU A 337 9.18 -4.18 9.53
CA GLU A 337 9.45 -5.50 10.09
C GLU A 337 10.78 -6.02 9.57
N ASN A 338 11.55 -6.70 10.42
CA ASN A 338 12.78 -7.39 10.01
C ASN A 338 12.62 -8.88 10.29
N ILE A 339 12.62 -9.69 9.23
CA ILE A 339 12.50 -11.14 9.33
C ILE A 339 13.86 -11.81 9.08
N PRO A 340 14.25 -12.86 9.83
CA PRO A 340 15.58 -13.47 9.74
C PRO A 340 15.76 -14.41 8.52
N PHE A 341 14.87 -14.36 7.54
CA PHE A 341 14.86 -15.23 6.37
C PHE A 341 14.38 -14.49 5.11
N SER A 342 14.70 -15.07 3.95
CA SER A 342 14.41 -14.45 2.66
C SER A 342 12.99 -14.78 2.24
N THR A 343 12.30 -13.81 1.65
CA THR A 343 10.97 -14.05 1.07
C THR A 343 11.11 -14.70 -0.31
N SER A 344 10.18 -15.61 -0.62
CA SER A 344 10.01 -16.20 -1.96
C SER A 344 8.62 -15.89 -2.47
N ASN A 345 8.50 -15.55 -3.76
CA ASN A 345 7.20 -15.34 -4.41
C ASN A 345 6.52 -16.65 -4.83
N THR A 346 7.27 -17.73 -4.94
CA THR A 346 6.78 -19.03 -5.39
C THR A 346 6.06 -19.79 -4.28
N ILE A 347 4.91 -20.36 -4.62
CA ILE A 347 4.17 -21.35 -3.82
C ILE A 347 4.45 -22.74 -4.40
N LYS A 348 5.03 -23.64 -3.61
CA LYS A 348 5.39 -25.00 -4.05
C LYS A 348 4.48 -26.02 -3.37
N GLY A 349 3.85 -26.88 -4.16
CA GLY A 349 3.09 -28.03 -3.64
C GLY A 349 1.66 -27.73 -3.18
N PHE A 350 1.15 -26.52 -3.38
CA PHE A 350 -0.28 -26.25 -3.17
C PHE A 350 -1.11 -26.96 -4.25
N LYS A 351 -2.10 -27.75 -3.84
CA LYS A 351 -3.03 -28.44 -4.73
C LYS A 351 -4.45 -28.06 -4.37
N PHE A 352 -5.16 -27.44 -5.31
CA PHE A 352 -6.58 -27.15 -5.15
C PHE A 352 -7.38 -28.35 -5.66
N GLU A 353 -8.01 -29.09 -4.73
CA GLU A 353 -8.66 -30.37 -5.02
C GLU A 353 -10.09 -30.42 -4.49
N ASN A 354 -10.87 -31.39 -4.98
CA ASN A 354 -12.20 -31.67 -4.46
C ASN A 354 -12.12 -32.48 -3.16
N HIS A 355 -12.64 -31.91 -2.08
CA HIS A 355 -12.70 -32.52 -0.76
C HIS A 355 -14.12 -32.95 -0.36
N LEU A 356 -15.13 -32.58 -1.14
CA LEU A 356 -16.53 -32.97 -0.91
C LEU A 356 -16.89 -34.30 -1.56
N ALA A 357 -17.82 -35.03 -0.95
CA ALA A 357 -18.31 -36.30 -1.49
C ALA A 357 -19.25 -36.11 -2.70
N SER A 358 -19.03 -36.98 -3.69
CA SER A 358 -19.91 -37.23 -4.85
C SER A 358 -20.14 -36.03 -5.79
N PHE A 359 -19.08 -35.28 -6.14
CA PHE A 359 -19.13 -34.32 -7.26
C PHE A 359 -18.06 -34.66 -8.30
N ASN A 360 -18.48 -34.68 -9.57
CA ASN A 360 -17.55 -34.46 -10.68
C ASN A 360 -17.35 -32.95 -10.77
N VAL A 361 -16.12 -32.51 -10.55
CA VAL A 361 -15.75 -31.10 -10.61
C VAL A 361 -14.73 -30.92 -11.71
N ASP A 362 -14.88 -29.84 -12.46
CA ASP A 362 -13.86 -29.44 -13.41
C ASP A 362 -12.53 -29.19 -12.67
N PRO A 363 -11.39 -29.35 -13.36
CA PRO A 363 -10.09 -29.07 -12.79
C PRO A 363 -10.02 -27.64 -12.23
N TYR A 364 -9.56 -27.53 -10.99
CA TYR A 364 -9.30 -26.24 -10.36
C TYR A 364 -8.02 -25.59 -10.92
N PRO A 365 -7.92 -24.25 -10.87
CA PRO A 365 -6.73 -23.55 -11.34
C PRO A 365 -5.49 -23.92 -10.53
N VAL A 366 -4.35 -24.04 -11.22
CA VAL A 366 -3.04 -24.22 -10.58
C VAL A 366 -2.60 -22.89 -9.97
N ILE A 367 -2.16 -22.94 -8.70
CA ILE A 367 -1.65 -21.78 -7.96
C ILE A 367 -0.15 -21.98 -7.73
N VAL A 368 0.67 -21.12 -8.35
CA VAL A 368 2.14 -21.25 -8.32
C VAL A 368 2.85 -20.10 -7.60
N ASP A 369 2.13 -19.03 -7.26
CA ASP A 369 2.70 -17.85 -6.61
C ASP A 369 1.75 -17.24 -5.56
N LYS A 370 2.32 -16.36 -4.73
CA LYS A 370 1.62 -15.67 -3.64
C LYS A 370 0.47 -14.78 -4.12
N GLN A 371 0.59 -14.14 -5.28
CA GLN A 371 -0.45 -13.25 -5.79
C GLN A 371 -1.67 -14.05 -6.26
N GLN A 372 -1.45 -15.19 -6.92
CA GLN A 372 -2.51 -16.14 -7.26
C GLN A 372 -3.19 -16.70 -6.01
N LEU A 373 -2.40 -17.02 -4.98
CA LEU A 373 -2.95 -17.49 -3.71
C LEU A 373 -3.77 -16.41 -2.99
N LEU A 374 -3.30 -15.16 -2.94
CA LEU A 374 -4.05 -14.01 -2.43
C LEU A 374 -5.38 -13.86 -3.16
N LYS A 375 -5.37 -13.87 -4.49
CA LYS A 375 -6.59 -13.78 -5.32
C LYS A 375 -7.55 -14.93 -5.04
N ALA A 376 -7.03 -16.15 -4.83
CA ALA A 376 -7.85 -17.31 -4.50
C ALA A 376 -8.45 -17.22 -3.08
N ILE A 377 -7.67 -16.84 -2.06
CA ILE A 377 -8.18 -16.59 -0.70
C ILE A 377 -9.26 -15.51 -0.74
N SER A 378 -8.98 -14.42 -1.45
CA SER A 378 -9.94 -13.33 -1.64
C SER A 378 -11.24 -13.82 -2.26
N LYS A 379 -11.17 -14.49 -3.42
CA LYS A 379 -12.34 -14.98 -4.14
C LYS A 379 -13.12 -16.02 -3.35
N TYR A 380 -12.45 -17.07 -2.87
CA TYR A 380 -13.11 -18.26 -2.35
C TYR A 380 -13.47 -18.12 -0.87
N LEU A 381 -12.72 -17.37 -0.06
CA LEU A 381 -12.99 -17.22 1.37
C LEU A 381 -13.61 -15.85 1.71
N PHE A 382 -13.11 -14.76 1.13
CA PHE A 382 -13.51 -13.38 1.48
C PHE A 382 -14.42 -12.69 0.45
N ASN A 383 -15.01 -13.41 -0.51
CA ASN A 383 -15.92 -12.84 -1.53
C ASN A 383 -15.32 -11.68 -2.36
N GLY A 384 -14.00 -11.64 -2.52
CA GLY A 384 -13.28 -10.62 -3.27
C GLY A 384 -12.87 -9.39 -2.46
N PHE A 385 -13.12 -9.36 -1.15
CA PHE A 385 -12.85 -8.19 -0.28
C PHE A 385 -11.45 -8.17 0.34
N LEU A 386 -10.61 -9.17 0.03
CA LEU A 386 -9.19 -9.15 0.35
C LEU A 386 -8.41 -8.62 -0.86
N HIS A 387 -8.05 -7.34 -0.84
CA HIS A 387 -7.34 -6.67 -1.93
C HIS A 387 -5.82 -6.71 -1.71
N GLU A 388 -5.03 -6.27 -2.69
CA GLU A 388 -3.60 -6.03 -2.50
C GLU A 388 -3.40 -4.92 -1.45
N ASN A 389 -2.29 -4.96 -0.70
CA ASN A 389 -1.97 -4.00 0.37
C ASN A 389 -3.05 -3.92 1.49
N PHE A 390 -3.68 -5.05 1.82
CA PHE A 390 -4.81 -5.09 2.74
C PHE A 390 -4.50 -4.77 4.22
N LEU A 391 -3.22 -4.60 4.60
CA LEU A 391 -2.83 -4.46 6.01
C LEU A 391 -3.49 -3.25 6.70
N ASP A 392 -3.68 -2.16 5.96
CA ASP A 392 -4.37 -0.93 6.42
C ASP A 392 -5.81 -0.83 5.93
N SER A 393 -6.25 -1.80 5.13
CA SER A 393 -7.61 -1.80 4.62
C SER A 393 -8.58 -2.15 5.73
N GLU A 394 -9.71 -1.45 5.74
CA GLU A 394 -10.87 -1.80 6.54
C GLU A 394 -12.08 -1.85 5.59
N PRO A 395 -12.33 -3.01 4.94
CA PRO A 395 -13.41 -3.12 3.97
C PRO A 395 -14.76 -2.84 4.62
N ASN A 396 -15.61 -2.08 3.93
CA ASN A 396 -16.98 -1.84 4.35
C ASN A 396 -17.81 -3.10 4.20
N THR A 397 -18.74 -3.31 5.14
CA THR A 397 -19.69 -4.42 5.05
C THR A 397 -20.69 -4.16 3.92
N LYS A 398 -21.11 -5.24 3.26
CA LYS A 398 -22.17 -5.25 2.26
C LYS A 398 -23.16 -6.36 2.61
N PRO A 399 -24.45 -6.07 2.85
CA PRO A 399 -25.44 -7.07 3.23
C PRO A 399 -25.42 -8.26 2.27
N ASN A 400 -25.41 -9.47 2.82
CA ASN A 400 -25.41 -10.76 2.09
C ASN A 400 -24.25 -10.96 1.09
N VAL A 401 -23.21 -10.12 1.15
CA VAL A 401 -22.02 -10.24 0.30
C VAL A 401 -20.75 -10.23 1.14
N PHE A 402 -20.61 -9.29 2.07
CA PHE A 402 -19.46 -9.20 2.97
C PHE A 402 -19.97 -8.73 4.34
N THR A 403 -20.23 -9.68 5.22
CA THR A 403 -20.91 -9.42 6.49
C THR A 403 -19.96 -8.91 7.55
N THR A 404 -20.51 -8.47 8.68
CA THR A 404 -19.71 -8.12 9.88
C THR A 404 -18.84 -9.30 10.32
N VAL A 405 -19.35 -10.54 10.27
CA VAL A 405 -18.55 -11.74 10.61
C VAL A 405 -17.36 -11.91 9.68
N MET A 406 -17.54 -11.72 8.36
CA MET A 406 -16.42 -11.80 7.41
C MET A 406 -15.40 -10.68 7.63
N LYS A 407 -15.88 -9.47 7.94
CA LYS A 407 -15.03 -8.33 8.30
C LYS A 407 -14.25 -8.62 9.58
N ASP A 408 -14.90 -9.17 10.61
CA ASP A 408 -14.27 -9.51 11.89
C ASP A 408 -13.19 -10.58 11.69
N GLU A 409 -13.50 -11.65 10.94
CA GLU A 409 -12.51 -12.69 10.58
C GLU A 409 -11.34 -12.12 9.77
N PHE A 410 -11.62 -11.19 8.85
CA PHE A 410 -10.56 -10.48 8.13
C PHE A 410 -9.68 -9.66 9.08
N MET A 411 -10.29 -8.81 9.92
CA MET A 411 -9.57 -7.90 10.82
C MET A 411 -8.78 -8.64 11.91
N MET A 412 -9.33 -9.72 12.46
CA MET A 412 -8.66 -10.55 13.47
C MET A 412 -7.45 -11.29 12.89
N ASN A 413 -7.53 -11.73 11.62
CA ASN A 413 -6.51 -12.57 11.01
C ASN A 413 -5.61 -11.82 10.01
N LYS A 414 -5.80 -10.51 9.80
CA LYS A 414 -5.07 -9.74 8.76
C LYS A 414 -3.54 -9.83 8.89
N LYS A 415 -2.99 -9.78 10.10
CA LYS A 415 -1.53 -9.90 10.29
C LYS A 415 -1.06 -11.33 9.97
N ALA A 416 -1.80 -12.35 10.39
CA ALA A 416 -1.48 -13.74 10.05
C ALA A 416 -1.56 -14.03 8.53
N LEU A 417 -2.56 -13.44 7.86
CA LEU A 417 -2.68 -13.48 6.40
C LEU A 417 -1.52 -12.75 5.73
N PHE A 418 -1.12 -11.57 6.23
CA PHE A 418 0.03 -10.81 5.73
C PHE A 418 1.32 -11.61 5.88
N ASP A 419 1.57 -12.18 7.05
CA ASP A 419 2.73 -13.02 7.32
C ASP A 419 2.82 -14.19 6.34
N PHE A 420 1.71 -14.87 6.12
CA PHE A 420 1.63 -15.99 5.20
C PHE A 420 1.83 -15.56 3.74
N LEU A 421 1.13 -14.52 3.30
CA LEU A 421 1.06 -14.13 1.90
C LEU A 421 2.23 -13.27 1.45
N GLU A 422 2.77 -12.42 2.32
CA GLU A 422 3.86 -11.48 1.99
C GLU A 422 5.21 -12.05 2.42
N THR A 423 5.34 -12.52 3.66
CA THR A 423 6.63 -13.04 4.17
C THR A 423 6.85 -14.50 3.80
N GLY A 424 5.79 -15.30 3.73
CA GLY A 424 5.85 -16.75 3.48
C GLY A 424 5.90 -17.61 4.74
N THR A 425 5.91 -17.01 5.94
CA THR A 425 5.85 -17.78 7.19
C THR A 425 4.44 -18.29 7.45
N THR A 426 4.33 -19.57 7.83
CA THR A 426 3.04 -20.17 8.21
C THR A 426 2.79 -20.11 9.72
N ILE A 427 3.74 -19.61 10.52
CA ILE A 427 3.71 -19.70 11.99
C ILE A 427 2.45 -19.02 12.57
N THR A 428 2.10 -17.84 12.08
CA THR A 428 1.00 -17.04 12.64
C THR A 428 -0.37 -17.43 12.08
N ILE A 429 -0.44 -17.99 10.87
CA ILE A 429 -1.70 -18.44 10.27
C ILE A 429 -2.14 -19.82 10.75
N ARG A 430 -1.20 -20.75 11.03
CA ARG A 430 -1.54 -22.13 11.39
C ARG A 430 -2.48 -22.24 12.61
N PRO A 431 -2.27 -21.51 13.72
CA PRO A 431 -3.14 -21.61 14.90
C PRO A 431 -4.59 -21.16 14.68
N VAL A 432 -4.83 -20.32 13.67
CA VAL A 432 -6.15 -19.69 13.42
C VAL A 432 -6.83 -20.19 12.15
N ALA A 433 -6.10 -20.84 11.24
CA ALA A 433 -6.56 -21.16 9.89
C ALA A 433 -7.85 -21.98 9.86
N GLN A 434 -7.93 -23.08 10.63
CA GLN A 434 -9.10 -23.97 10.60
C GLN A 434 -10.37 -23.23 11.05
N LYS A 435 -10.28 -22.52 12.18
CA LYS A 435 -11.39 -21.72 12.70
C LYS A 435 -11.84 -20.67 11.68
N MET A 436 -10.90 -19.90 11.12
CA MET A 436 -11.18 -18.87 10.12
C MET A 436 -11.86 -19.48 8.89
N VAL A 437 -11.31 -20.57 8.32
CA VAL A 437 -11.85 -21.23 7.13
C VAL A 437 -13.28 -21.70 7.36
N PHE A 438 -13.54 -22.43 8.45
CA PHE A 438 -14.89 -22.95 8.70
C PHE A 438 -15.89 -21.88 9.12
N GLN A 439 -15.46 -20.81 9.80
CA GLN A 439 -16.32 -19.66 10.08
C GLN A 439 -16.73 -18.94 8.79
N LEU A 440 -15.81 -18.77 7.84
CA LEU A 440 -16.12 -18.17 6.53
C LEU A 440 -17.03 -19.07 5.67
N ILE A 441 -16.82 -20.39 5.69
CA ILE A 441 -17.71 -21.36 5.02
C ILE A 441 -19.12 -21.31 5.63
N ARG A 442 -19.21 -21.32 6.96
CA ARG A 442 -20.46 -21.19 7.71
C ARG A 442 -21.23 -19.94 7.29
N GLU A 443 -20.53 -18.82 7.27
CA GLU A 443 -21.09 -17.53 6.89
C GLU A 443 -21.58 -17.50 5.44
N LYS A 444 -20.84 -18.14 4.52
CA LYS A 444 -21.26 -18.29 3.12
C LYS A 444 -22.51 -19.15 2.97
N ILE A 445 -22.68 -20.20 3.77
CA ILE A 445 -23.92 -20.99 3.78
C ILE A 445 -25.09 -20.13 4.25
N ARG A 446 -24.89 -19.31 5.29
CA ARG A 446 -25.92 -18.37 5.78
C ARG A 446 -26.35 -17.38 4.69
N MET A 447 -25.41 -16.86 3.91
CA MET A 447 -25.70 -15.92 2.84
C MET A 447 -26.20 -16.58 1.54
N ALA A 448 -26.24 -17.90 1.45
CA ALA A 448 -26.60 -18.57 0.20
C ALA A 448 -28.01 -18.18 -0.26
N GLU A 449 -28.13 -17.82 -1.54
CA GLU A 449 -29.41 -17.54 -2.18
C GLU A 449 -30.05 -18.87 -2.62
N GLY A 450 -31.02 -19.35 -1.84
CA GLY A 450 -31.64 -20.67 -2.06
C GLY A 450 -30.63 -21.81 -2.09
N PHE A 451 -30.61 -22.58 -3.20
CA PHE A 451 -29.77 -23.79 -3.36
C PHE A 451 -28.51 -23.58 -4.20
N LYS A 452 -28.17 -22.32 -4.51
CA LYS A 452 -26.96 -21.96 -5.27
C LYS A 452 -25.70 -22.13 -4.41
N LEU A 453 -25.32 -23.39 -4.11
CA LEU A 453 -24.17 -23.70 -3.26
C LEU A 453 -22.84 -23.81 -4.02
N ALA A 454 -22.78 -23.55 -5.33
CA ALA A 454 -21.54 -23.67 -6.09
C ALA A 454 -20.39 -22.83 -5.48
N GLY A 455 -20.67 -21.58 -5.10
CA GLY A 455 -19.70 -20.72 -4.42
C GLY A 455 -19.26 -21.25 -3.05
N VAL A 456 -20.19 -21.82 -2.29
CA VAL A 456 -19.92 -22.44 -0.97
C VAL A 456 -19.05 -23.70 -1.13
N ARG A 457 -19.37 -24.56 -2.09
CA ARG A 457 -18.61 -25.79 -2.38
C ARG A 457 -17.18 -25.47 -2.81
N ASN A 458 -17.01 -24.45 -3.66
CA ASN A 458 -15.68 -23.97 -4.02
C ASN A 458 -14.92 -23.38 -2.83
N ALA A 459 -15.61 -22.66 -1.92
CA ALA A 459 -15.01 -22.17 -0.69
C ALA A 459 -14.57 -23.31 0.23
N TYR A 460 -15.39 -24.36 0.37
CA TYR A 460 -15.08 -25.56 1.14
C TYR A 460 -13.85 -26.28 0.58
N ASN A 461 -13.86 -26.60 -0.70
CA ASN A 461 -12.76 -27.29 -1.38
C ASN A 461 -11.45 -26.49 -1.31
N PHE A 462 -11.52 -25.17 -1.53
CA PHE A 462 -10.35 -24.30 -1.41
C PHE A 462 -9.85 -24.23 0.03
N GLY A 463 -10.76 -24.05 0.98
CA GLY A 463 -10.45 -24.00 2.41
C GLY A 463 -9.75 -25.26 2.89
N MET A 464 -10.28 -26.44 2.58
CA MET A 464 -9.64 -27.72 2.92
C MET A 464 -8.27 -27.89 2.26
N SER A 465 -8.14 -27.53 0.98
CA SER A 465 -6.86 -27.54 0.27
C SER A 465 -5.82 -26.62 0.94
N LEU A 466 -6.25 -25.44 1.40
CA LEU A 466 -5.41 -24.50 2.14
C LEU A 466 -4.99 -25.05 3.52
N LEU A 467 -5.91 -25.66 4.27
CA LEU A 467 -5.59 -26.24 5.57
C LEU A 467 -4.61 -27.42 5.44
N LEU A 468 -4.77 -28.26 4.42
CA LEU A 468 -3.83 -29.34 4.12
C LEU A 468 -2.44 -28.79 3.73
N TYR A 469 -2.40 -27.76 2.88
CA TYR A 469 -1.15 -27.09 2.50
C TYR A 469 -0.41 -26.48 3.70
N LEU A 470 -1.16 -25.91 4.65
CA LEU A 470 -0.63 -25.35 5.90
C LEU A 470 -0.21 -26.43 6.92
N ASN A 471 -0.38 -27.72 6.60
CA ASN A 471 -0.14 -28.85 7.50
C ASN A 471 -0.79 -28.63 8.88
N ILE A 472 -2.07 -28.27 8.88
CA ILE A 472 -2.85 -28.16 10.12
C ILE A 472 -3.06 -29.57 10.67
N GLU A 473 -2.75 -29.74 11.95
CA GLU A 473 -2.84 -31.02 12.65
C GLU A 473 -4.28 -31.55 12.63
N GLY A 474 -4.46 -32.84 12.34
CA GLY A 474 -5.75 -33.51 12.32
C GLY A 474 -6.63 -33.24 11.10
N VAL A 475 -6.30 -32.28 10.23
CA VAL A 475 -7.16 -31.92 9.08
C VAL A 475 -7.20 -33.01 8.01
N LYS A 476 -6.10 -33.75 7.83
CA LYS A 476 -6.06 -34.86 6.86
C LYS A 476 -6.97 -36.01 7.32
N GLU A 477 -6.87 -36.36 8.60
CA GLU A 477 -7.68 -37.37 9.27
C GLU A 477 -9.15 -36.95 9.25
N LEU A 478 -9.43 -35.68 9.54
CA LEU A 478 -10.76 -35.08 9.47
C LEU A 478 -11.39 -35.21 8.07
N SER A 479 -10.62 -34.92 7.02
CA SER A 479 -11.11 -35.04 5.64
C SER A 479 -11.48 -36.48 5.27
N TYR A 480 -10.67 -37.46 5.71
CA TYR A 480 -10.99 -38.88 5.52
C TYR A 480 -12.25 -39.26 6.31
N LEU A 481 -12.31 -38.89 7.59
CA LEU A 481 -13.44 -39.16 8.49
C LEU A 481 -14.76 -38.67 7.92
N PHE A 482 -14.82 -37.44 7.38
CA PHE A 482 -16.05 -36.90 6.79
C PHE A 482 -16.47 -37.63 5.52
N LYS A 483 -15.51 -38.03 4.66
CA LYS A 483 -15.79 -38.82 3.46
C LYS A 483 -16.32 -40.20 3.82
N GLU A 484 -15.67 -40.88 4.77
CA GLU A 484 -16.06 -42.19 5.27
C GLU A 484 -17.44 -42.16 5.91
N SER A 485 -17.68 -41.26 6.87
CA SER A 485 -18.99 -41.10 7.52
C SER A 485 -20.10 -40.79 6.52
N TYR A 486 -19.82 -40.02 5.47
CA TYR A 486 -20.80 -39.79 4.40
C TYR A 486 -21.09 -41.06 3.57
N GLN A 487 -20.08 -41.89 3.26
CA GLN A 487 -20.34 -43.16 2.57
C GLN A 487 -21.14 -44.12 3.44
N ASN A 488 -20.81 -44.23 4.73
CA ASN A 488 -21.58 -45.02 5.69
C ASN A 488 -23.04 -44.58 5.71
N VAL A 489 -23.30 -43.27 5.85
CA VAL A 489 -24.66 -42.71 5.79
C VAL A 489 -25.34 -43.04 4.45
N LYS A 490 -24.62 -42.95 3.33
CA LYS A 490 -25.15 -43.25 1.99
C LYS A 490 -25.56 -44.71 1.83
N GLU A 491 -24.78 -45.64 2.38
CA GLU A 491 -25.07 -47.08 2.35
C GLU A 491 -26.27 -47.42 3.21
N LYS A 492 -26.27 -46.98 4.48
CA LYS A 492 -27.37 -47.18 5.44
C LYS A 492 -28.72 -46.69 4.91
N VAL A 493 -28.71 -45.57 4.20
CA VAL A 493 -29.93 -44.95 3.67
C VAL A 493 -30.38 -45.61 2.34
N LYS A 494 -29.50 -46.37 1.64
CA LYS A 494 -29.85 -47.08 0.39
C LYS A 494 -30.45 -48.46 0.59
N GLU A 495 -30.04 -49.18 1.63
CA GLU A 495 -30.47 -50.58 1.84
C GLU A 495 -31.96 -50.69 2.14
N GLU A 496 -32.69 -51.52 1.39
CA GLU A 496 -34.15 -51.64 1.52
C GLU A 496 -34.58 -52.58 2.67
N HIS A 497 -33.67 -53.45 3.15
CA HIS A 497 -34.03 -54.57 4.04
C HIS A 497 -33.32 -54.60 5.40
N GLU A 498 -32.44 -53.64 5.69
CA GLU A 498 -31.80 -53.51 6.99
C GLU A 498 -32.37 -52.34 7.82
N ASN A 499 -32.32 -52.47 9.14
CA ASN A 499 -32.54 -51.39 10.13
C ASN A 499 -31.18 -50.86 10.63
N PRO A 500 -30.42 -50.12 9.80
CA PRO A 500 -29.15 -49.55 10.21
C PRO A 500 -29.35 -48.46 11.25
N SER A 501 -28.40 -48.34 12.18
CA SER A 501 -28.33 -47.26 13.15
C SER A 501 -27.20 -46.29 12.80
N ILE A 502 -27.32 -45.05 13.25
CA ILE A 502 -26.20 -44.11 13.29
C ILE A 502 -25.23 -44.57 14.37
N GLU A 503 -23.94 -44.59 14.08
CA GLU A 503 -22.93 -45.15 14.98
C GLU A 503 -22.14 -44.08 15.75
N ASN A 504 -22.12 -42.85 15.27
CA ASN A 504 -21.36 -41.77 15.86
C ASN A 504 -21.93 -40.38 15.49
N ASP A 505 -21.48 -39.37 16.23
CA ASP A 505 -21.93 -37.99 16.05
C ASP A 505 -21.64 -37.42 14.65
N LYS A 506 -20.57 -37.86 13.97
CA LYS A 506 -20.23 -37.35 12.63
C LYS A 506 -21.24 -37.80 11.59
N GLU A 507 -21.62 -39.08 11.64
CA GLU A 507 -22.73 -39.61 10.84
C GLU A 507 -24.03 -38.85 11.14
N PHE A 508 -24.33 -38.58 12.42
CA PHE A 508 -25.49 -37.80 12.84
C PHE A 508 -25.50 -36.40 12.20
N TYR A 509 -24.43 -35.62 12.36
CA TYR A 509 -24.38 -34.24 11.86
C TYR A 509 -24.32 -34.17 10.33
N ILE A 510 -23.65 -35.12 9.66
CA ILE A 510 -23.66 -35.21 8.20
C ILE A 510 -25.08 -35.50 7.69
N LEU A 511 -25.76 -36.49 8.28
CA LEU A 511 -27.14 -36.83 7.89
C LEU A 511 -28.11 -35.68 8.20
N ALA A 512 -27.92 -34.97 9.33
CA ALA A 512 -28.68 -33.77 9.65
C ALA A 512 -28.53 -32.69 8.56
N GLY A 513 -27.31 -32.44 8.09
CA GLY A 513 -27.06 -31.48 7.02
C GLY A 513 -27.70 -31.88 5.70
N GLN A 514 -27.66 -33.17 5.37
CA GLN A 514 -28.29 -33.74 4.18
C GLN A 514 -29.83 -33.63 4.23
N LEU A 515 -30.45 -33.93 5.36
CA LEU A 515 -31.88 -33.77 5.56
C LEU A 515 -32.29 -32.30 5.54
N ALA A 516 -31.56 -31.42 6.23
CA ALA A 516 -31.82 -29.98 6.21
C ALA A 516 -31.83 -29.43 4.78
N TYR A 517 -30.80 -29.75 3.99
CA TYR A 517 -30.74 -29.38 2.57
C TYR A 517 -31.96 -29.89 1.81
N TYR A 518 -32.30 -31.17 1.93
CA TYR A 518 -33.40 -31.75 1.15
C TYR A 518 -34.76 -31.16 1.54
N LEU A 519 -35.03 -31.01 2.84
CA LEU A 519 -36.29 -30.47 3.32
C LEU A 519 -36.47 -29.02 2.87
N MET A 520 -35.41 -28.22 2.97
CA MET A 520 -35.41 -26.87 2.43
C MET A 520 -35.67 -26.87 0.93
N TYR A 521 -35.08 -27.80 0.17
CA TYR A 521 -35.29 -27.95 -1.29
C TYR A 521 -36.77 -28.12 -1.69
N GLN A 522 -37.63 -28.63 -0.81
CA GLN A 522 -39.06 -28.79 -1.07
C GLN A 522 -39.87 -27.48 -1.06
N SER A 523 -39.25 -26.35 -0.71
CA SER A 523 -39.94 -25.05 -0.71
C SER A 523 -40.39 -24.64 -2.11
N LYS A 524 -41.71 -24.46 -2.27
CA LYS A 524 -42.38 -23.97 -3.49
C LYS A 524 -42.47 -22.45 -3.59
N ALA A 525 -41.79 -21.71 -2.71
CA ALA A 525 -41.82 -20.26 -2.73
C ALA A 525 -41.22 -19.73 -4.06
N LYS A 526 -41.98 -18.88 -4.77
CA LYS A 526 -41.55 -18.22 -6.02
C LYS A 526 -40.24 -17.43 -5.86
N HIS A 527 -39.98 -16.91 -4.66
CA HIS A 527 -38.70 -16.29 -4.27
C HIS A 527 -38.02 -17.17 -3.22
N ARG A 528 -36.87 -17.76 -3.59
CA ARG A 528 -36.01 -18.48 -2.65
C ARG A 528 -35.23 -17.44 -1.83
N SER A 529 -35.50 -17.35 -0.54
CA SER A 529 -34.91 -16.31 0.32
C SER A 529 -33.43 -16.59 0.64
N ILE A 530 -32.66 -15.51 0.80
CA ILE A 530 -31.35 -15.55 1.45
C ILE A 530 -31.53 -16.03 2.91
N GLY A 531 -30.56 -16.74 3.49
CA GLY A 531 -30.64 -17.17 4.89
C GLY A 531 -31.34 -18.50 5.12
N MET A 532 -31.68 -19.25 4.06
CA MET A 532 -32.50 -20.47 4.19
C MET A 532 -31.89 -21.49 5.16
N PHE A 533 -30.56 -21.60 5.20
CA PHE A 533 -29.83 -22.51 6.08
C PHE A 533 -29.48 -21.93 7.46
N GLU A 534 -29.82 -20.66 7.73
CA GLU A 534 -29.39 -19.94 8.94
C GLU A 534 -29.85 -20.63 10.23
N GLU A 535 -31.10 -21.09 10.27
CA GLU A 535 -31.67 -21.75 11.44
C GLU A 535 -31.02 -23.10 11.77
N ILE A 536 -30.35 -23.73 10.80
CA ILE A 536 -29.65 -25.00 10.99
C ILE A 536 -28.19 -24.75 11.36
N VAL A 537 -27.56 -23.81 10.68
CA VAL A 537 -26.13 -23.54 10.81
C VAL A 537 -25.76 -22.82 12.12
N ASN A 538 -26.71 -22.08 12.72
CA ASN A 538 -26.52 -21.40 14.00
C ASN A 538 -26.74 -22.30 15.23
N VAL A 539 -27.15 -23.56 15.04
CA VAL A 539 -27.44 -24.47 16.15
C VAL A 539 -26.16 -24.93 16.84
N ASN A 540 -26.18 -24.96 18.18
CA ASN A 540 -25.04 -25.29 19.03
C ASN A 540 -25.20 -26.61 19.82
N ASN A 541 -26.29 -27.35 19.61
CA ASN A 541 -26.61 -28.60 20.29
C ASN A 541 -27.42 -29.53 19.35
N GLY A 542 -27.06 -30.81 19.28
CA GLY A 542 -27.76 -31.82 18.48
C GLY A 542 -29.26 -31.96 18.79
N ALA A 543 -29.69 -31.76 20.04
CA ALA A 543 -31.11 -31.78 20.40
C ALA A 543 -31.91 -30.70 19.66
N ASN A 544 -31.34 -29.50 19.53
CA ASN A 544 -31.96 -28.39 18.80
C ASN A 544 -32.00 -28.65 17.29
N ILE A 545 -31.01 -29.36 16.74
CA ILE A 545 -31.03 -29.80 15.33
C ILE A 545 -32.22 -30.72 15.09
N LYS A 546 -32.44 -31.73 15.94
CA LYS A 546 -33.60 -32.63 15.80
C LYS A 546 -34.92 -31.87 15.83
N THR A 547 -35.07 -30.93 16.77
CA THR A 547 -36.26 -30.06 16.85
C THR A 547 -36.47 -29.28 15.55
N LYS A 548 -35.41 -28.65 15.03
CA LYS A 548 -35.48 -27.88 13.79
C LYS A 548 -35.80 -28.75 12.57
N LEU A 549 -35.20 -29.93 12.46
CA LEU A 549 -35.53 -30.88 11.40
C LEU A 549 -36.98 -31.37 11.47
N ARG A 550 -37.54 -31.60 12.67
CA ARG A 550 -38.96 -31.94 12.84
C ARG A 550 -39.88 -30.80 12.40
N GLU A 551 -39.54 -29.56 12.74
CA GLU A 551 -40.27 -28.37 12.29
C GLU A 551 -40.28 -28.26 10.76
N LEU A 552 -39.11 -28.40 10.13
CA LEU A 552 -38.96 -28.39 8.67
C LEU A 552 -39.74 -29.54 8.01
N LEU A 553 -39.64 -30.75 8.56
CA LEU A 553 -40.35 -31.91 8.03
C LEU A 553 -41.87 -31.73 8.11
N LYS A 554 -42.38 -31.23 9.25
CA LYS A 554 -43.81 -30.92 9.40
C LYS A 554 -44.25 -29.88 8.38
N HIS A 555 -43.46 -28.82 8.23
CA HIS A 555 -43.75 -27.73 7.30
C HIS A 555 -43.80 -28.21 5.84
N TYR A 556 -42.85 -29.03 5.40
CA TYR A 556 -42.75 -29.48 4.01
C TYR A 556 -43.34 -30.87 3.72
N SER A 557 -43.95 -31.52 4.72
CA SER A 557 -44.55 -32.86 4.60
C SER A 557 -45.52 -33.01 3.42
N HIS A 558 -46.29 -31.97 3.12
CA HIS A 558 -47.25 -31.91 2.02
C HIS A 558 -46.61 -31.95 0.62
N ALA A 559 -45.31 -31.68 0.50
CA ALA A 559 -44.56 -31.70 -0.75
C ALA A 559 -43.76 -33.00 -0.95
N ILE A 560 -43.71 -33.87 0.06
CA ILE A 560 -42.89 -35.09 0.07
C ILE A 560 -43.79 -36.29 -0.23
N SER A 561 -43.41 -37.11 -1.21
CA SER A 561 -44.10 -38.37 -1.50
C SER A 561 -43.99 -39.33 -0.31
N ILE A 562 -45.11 -39.93 0.09
CA ILE A 562 -45.16 -40.97 1.13
C ILE A 562 -44.32 -42.21 0.75
N ASN A 563 -44.07 -42.40 -0.55
CA ASN A 563 -43.26 -43.49 -1.09
C ASN A 563 -41.75 -43.15 -1.13
N ASN A 564 -41.32 -41.99 -0.61
CA ASN A 564 -39.89 -41.69 -0.44
C ASN A 564 -39.35 -42.41 0.81
N PHE A 565 -39.29 -43.75 0.72
CA PHE A 565 -38.82 -44.64 1.79
C PHE A 565 -37.42 -44.26 2.30
N LYS A 566 -36.57 -43.80 1.38
CA LYS A 566 -35.20 -43.34 1.66
C LYS A 566 -35.19 -42.20 2.68
N LEU A 567 -36.00 -41.17 2.46
CA LEU A 567 -36.09 -40.01 3.33
C LEU A 567 -36.71 -40.36 4.70
N LEU A 568 -37.78 -41.15 4.69
CA LEU A 568 -38.45 -41.57 5.93
C LEU A 568 -37.51 -42.42 6.80
N LYS A 569 -36.79 -43.37 6.19
CA LYS A 569 -35.78 -44.18 6.87
C LYS A 569 -34.69 -43.29 7.47
N ALA A 570 -34.11 -42.40 6.68
CA ALA A 570 -33.08 -41.44 7.13
C ALA A 570 -33.55 -40.56 8.30
N THR A 571 -34.80 -40.12 8.26
CA THR A 571 -35.38 -39.30 9.33
C THR A 571 -35.51 -40.12 10.61
N ASN A 572 -36.00 -41.35 10.53
CA ASN A 572 -36.19 -42.22 11.70
C ASN A 572 -34.85 -42.56 12.36
N ILE A 573 -33.86 -43.04 11.60
CA ILE A 573 -32.54 -43.39 12.15
C ILE A 573 -31.86 -42.18 12.82
N LEU A 574 -32.07 -40.96 12.30
CA LEU A 574 -31.54 -39.74 12.89
C LEU A 574 -32.26 -39.36 14.19
N LEU A 575 -33.58 -39.51 14.22
CA LEU A 575 -34.37 -39.20 15.41
C LEU A 575 -34.13 -40.19 16.55
N ASP A 576 -33.81 -41.44 16.23
CA ASP A 576 -33.54 -42.51 17.21
C ASP A 576 -32.15 -42.41 17.85
N TYR A 577 -31.16 -41.81 17.17
CA TYR A 577 -29.79 -41.69 17.70
C TYR A 577 -29.69 -40.74 18.90
N GLU A 578 -29.31 -41.22 20.08
CA GLU A 578 -29.11 -40.35 21.25
C GLU A 578 -27.84 -39.52 21.13
N ILE A 579 -27.97 -38.19 21.27
CA ILE A 579 -26.84 -37.26 21.22
C ILE A 579 -26.82 -36.40 22.49
N GLU A 580 -25.71 -36.42 23.20
CA GLU A 580 -25.55 -35.74 24.48
C GLU A 580 -24.53 -34.61 24.39
N GLY A 581 -24.77 -33.53 25.15
CA GLY A 581 -23.82 -32.43 25.31
C GLY A 581 -23.86 -31.35 24.23
N ARG A 582 -22.86 -30.46 24.29
CA ARG A 582 -22.72 -29.34 23.37
C ARG A 582 -22.00 -29.80 22.11
N MET A 583 -22.47 -29.34 20.95
CA MET A 583 -21.82 -29.58 19.67
C MET A 583 -20.35 -29.09 19.70
N SER A 584 -19.41 -29.97 19.35
CA SER A 584 -18.00 -29.61 19.18
C SER A 584 -17.77 -28.84 17.88
N ASN A 585 -16.57 -28.26 17.70
CA ASN A 585 -16.22 -27.64 16.43
C ASN A 585 -16.26 -28.65 15.27
N ILE A 586 -15.71 -29.84 15.49
CA ILE A 586 -15.67 -30.93 14.49
C ILE A 586 -17.08 -31.37 14.11
N ASP A 587 -18.01 -31.41 15.07
CA ASP A 587 -19.43 -31.70 14.80
C ASP A 587 -20.08 -30.63 13.92
N SER A 588 -19.80 -29.37 14.20
CA SER A 588 -20.28 -28.26 13.37
C SER A 588 -19.71 -28.37 11.95
N GLU A 589 -18.42 -28.69 11.82
CA GLU A 589 -17.74 -28.89 10.53
C GLU A 589 -18.35 -30.07 9.75
N ALA A 590 -18.72 -31.16 10.43
CA ALA A 590 -19.43 -32.30 9.85
C ALA A 590 -20.83 -31.91 9.34
N LEU A 591 -21.56 -31.07 10.08
CA LEU A 591 -22.83 -30.50 9.63
C LEU A 591 -22.66 -29.67 8.35
N LEU A 592 -21.64 -28.80 8.28
CA LEU A 592 -21.36 -28.01 7.07
C LEU A 592 -20.98 -28.92 5.89
N TYR A 593 -20.22 -29.98 6.13
CA TYR A 593 -19.88 -30.99 5.13
C TYR A 593 -21.14 -31.69 4.59
N GLY A 594 -22.06 -32.07 5.49
CA GLY A 594 -23.36 -32.63 5.14
C GLY A 594 -24.21 -31.69 4.27
N ILE A 595 -24.24 -30.39 4.59
CA ILE A 595 -24.98 -29.40 3.78
C ILE A 595 -24.37 -29.22 2.38
N THR A 596 -23.04 -29.27 2.27
CA THR A 596 -22.33 -28.87 1.04
C THR A 596 -22.07 -30.03 0.07
N SER A 597 -22.01 -31.27 0.55
CA SER A 597 -21.83 -32.49 -0.26
C SER A 597 -23.01 -32.77 -1.21
N GLU A 598 -22.85 -33.68 -2.17
CA GLU A 598 -23.98 -34.08 -3.05
C GLU A 598 -25.12 -34.59 -2.18
N ASN A 599 -26.34 -34.11 -2.43
CA ASN A 599 -27.47 -34.48 -1.58
C ASN A 599 -27.96 -35.88 -1.93
N LEU A 600 -28.07 -36.74 -0.91
CA LEU A 600 -28.45 -38.14 -1.07
C LEU A 600 -29.91 -38.35 -1.48
N PHE A 601 -30.78 -37.36 -1.28
CA PHE A 601 -32.24 -37.49 -1.45
C PHE A 601 -32.76 -36.80 -2.72
N LEU A 602 -31.93 -36.02 -3.42
CA LEU A 602 -32.31 -35.42 -4.69
C LEU A 602 -32.19 -36.44 -5.82
N GLU A 603 -33.20 -36.49 -6.68
CA GLU A 603 -33.16 -37.26 -7.91
C GLU A 603 -32.37 -36.48 -8.99
N LYS A 604 -31.53 -37.19 -9.76
CA LYS A 604 -30.89 -36.59 -10.94
C LYS A 604 -31.96 -36.39 -12.02
N LYS A 605 -32.52 -35.18 -12.14
CA LYS A 605 -33.30 -34.83 -13.33
C LYS A 605 -32.41 -34.89 -14.57
N SER A 606 -32.91 -35.52 -15.63
CA SER A 606 -32.30 -35.50 -16.97
C SER A 606 -32.13 -34.05 -17.44
N LYS A 607 -31.03 -33.78 -18.14
CA LYS A 607 -30.51 -32.45 -18.53
C LYS A 607 -31.44 -31.55 -19.37
N GLU A 608 -32.68 -31.94 -19.68
CA GLU A 608 -33.50 -31.24 -20.68
C GLU A 608 -34.46 -30.17 -20.11
N GLU A 609 -34.69 -30.10 -18.80
CA GLU A 609 -35.67 -29.13 -18.25
C GLU A 609 -35.09 -27.79 -17.77
N ASN A 610 -33.82 -27.73 -17.36
CA ASN A 610 -33.26 -26.52 -16.74
C ASN A 610 -32.97 -25.37 -17.74
N ASP A 611 -32.66 -25.68 -19.00
CA ASP A 611 -32.38 -24.64 -20.02
C ASP A 611 -33.63 -23.84 -20.44
N SER A 612 -34.83 -24.30 -20.05
CA SER A 612 -36.10 -23.66 -20.42
C SER A 612 -36.60 -22.62 -19.42
N GLU A 613 -36.14 -22.67 -18.16
CA GLU A 613 -36.47 -21.66 -17.13
C GLU A 613 -35.45 -20.52 -17.09
N ASP A 614 -34.16 -20.77 -17.36
CA ASP A 614 -33.10 -19.74 -17.29
C ASP A 614 -33.14 -18.73 -18.46
N ARG A 615 -33.75 -19.06 -19.61
CA ARG A 615 -33.86 -18.13 -20.76
C ARG A 615 -35.01 -17.12 -20.66
N LYS A 616 -35.92 -17.25 -19.69
CA LYS A 616 -37.07 -16.33 -19.57
C LYS A 616 -36.81 -15.13 -18.65
N THR A 617 -35.67 -15.06 -17.99
CA THR A 617 -35.32 -13.97 -17.07
C THR A 617 -34.27 -13.00 -17.60
N GLU A 618 -33.63 -13.28 -18.74
CA GLU A 618 -32.64 -12.37 -19.35
C GLU A 618 -33.23 -11.36 -20.35
N ASP A 619 -34.49 -11.51 -20.77
CA ASP A 619 -35.12 -10.64 -21.77
C ASP A 619 -35.89 -9.43 -21.18
N ASP A 620 -35.98 -9.28 -19.85
CA ASP A 620 -36.86 -8.28 -19.21
C ASP A 620 -36.17 -7.15 -18.39
N GLU A 621 -34.83 -7.00 -18.44
CA GLU A 621 -34.16 -5.82 -17.85
C GLU A 621 -33.13 -5.21 -18.82
N GLN A 622 -33.58 -4.23 -19.61
CA GLN A 622 -32.76 -3.22 -20.33
C GLN A 622 -32.28 -2.10 -19.40
#